data_AF-A0A1J3DVI1-F1
#
_entry.id   AF-A0A1J3DVI1-F1
#
_cell.length_a   1.000
_cell.length_b   1.000
_cell.length_c   1.000
_cell.angle_alpha   90.00
_cell.angle_beta   90.00
_cell.angle_gamma   90.00
#
_symmetry.space_group_name_H-M   'P 1'
#
loop_
_entity.id
_entity.type
_entity.pdbx_description
1 polymer ?
#
loop_
_entity_poly.entity_id
_entity_poly.type
_entity_poly.pdbx_seq_one_letter_code
_entity_poly.pdbx_strand_id
1 'polypeptide(L)'
;DEGFTKPGPYIYEMLESLNITHETAPKLIGTVEEAAVLLAEEKQRTATNAGSKLEIIVDMLKLIFRENGSNHADVYRVHVQEFEQNSTDVIKGKVSRMLSWWCFNPGITMQDISKKGVGSIILTSGTLSPMESLAQELKLDFPIRLENPHVISSNQLWAGVVSTGPSGCVLNSSYRHRDVPEYKQELG
;
A
#
# COMPACT_ATOMS: atom_id res chain seq x y z
N ASP A 1 17.90 -12.36 1.68
CA ASP A 1 16.76 -13.23 1.98
C ASP A 1 15.59 -12.88 1.07
N GLU A 2 15.41 -13.66 0.02
CA GLU A 2 14.30 -13.47 -0.92
C GLU A 2 13.03 -14.10 -0.32
N GLY A 3 12.04 -13.27 0.00
CA GLY A 3 10.74 -13.74 0.44
C GLY A 3 9.96 -14.45 -0.69
N PHE A 4 8.90 -15.16 -0.32
CA PHE A 4 8.06 -15.91 -1.25
C PHE A 4 6.99 -15.00 -1.87
N THR A 5 6.99 -14.85 -3.19
CA THR A 5 6.01 -14.00 -3.92
C THR A 5 5.12 -14.82 -4.86
N LYS A 6 3.82 -14.56 -4.84
CA LYS A 6 2.81 -15.18 -5.71
C LYS A 6 1.81 -14.15 -6.26
N PRO A 7 1.06 -14.48 -7.34
CA PRO A 7 -0.06 -13.67 -7.81
C PRO A 7 -1.11 -13.43 -6.71
N GLY A 8 -1.82 -12.31 -6.77
CA GLY A 8 -2.82 -11.94 -5.77
C GLY A 8 -3.88 -13.01 -5.49
N PRO A 9 -4.43 -13.73 -6.50
CA PRO A 9 -5.41 -14.80 -6.25
C PRO A 9 -4.92 -15.97 -5.40
N TYR A 10 -3.60 -16.17 -5.26
CA TYR A 10 -3.03 -17.18 -4.37
C TYR A 10 -3.46 -17.02 -2.90
N ILE A 11 -3.89 -15.81 -2.50
CA ILE A 11 -4.40 -15.59 -1.14
C ILE A 11 -5.60 -16.48 -0.82
N TYR A 12 -6.45 -16.78 -1.81
CA TYR A 12 -7.63 -17.64 -1.63
C TYR A 12 -7.22 -19.10 -1.47
N GLU A 13 -6.27 -19.60 -2.27
CA GLU A 13 -5.71 -20.95 -2.13
C GLU A 13 -5.07 -21.14 -0.74
N MET A 14 -4.32 -20.14 -0.30
CA MET A 14 -3.66 -20.16 1.01
C MET A 14 -4.68 -20.19 2.15
N LEU A 15 -5.72 -19.35 2.09
CA LEU A 15 -6.78 -19.28 3.10
C LEU A 15 -7.72 -20.49 3.07
N GLU A 16 -7.97 -21.07 1.89
CA GLU A 16 -8.75 -22.28 1.71
C GLU A 16 -8.11 -23.48 2.42
N SER A 17 -6.77 -23.56 2.46
CA SER A 17 -6.06 -24.58 3.26
C SER A 17 -6.37 -24.51 4.77
N LEU A 18 -6.86 -23.37 5.25
CA LEU A 18 -7.32 -23.13 6.62
C LEU A 18 -8.85 -23.16 6.74
N ASN A 19 -9.55 -23.62 5.69
CA ASN A 19 -11.02 -23.62 5.59
C ASN A 19 -11.64 -22.21 5.68
N ILE A 20 -10.90 -21.18 5.23
CA ILE A 20 -11.38 -19.80 5.12
C ILE A 20 -11.71 -19.53 3.64
N THR A 21 -13.00 -19.56 3.33
CA THR A 21 -13.55 -19.43 1.97
C THR A 21 -14.57 -18.29 1.94
N HIS A 22 -15.13 -17.97 0.75
CA HIS A 22 -16.23 -17.00 0.64
C HIS A 22 -17.45 -17.37 1.50
N GLU A 23 -17.66 -18.65 1.80
CA GLU A 23 -18.79 -19.13 2.61
C GLU A 23 -18.49 -19.04 4.12
N THR A 24 -17.26 -19.36 4.54
CA THR A 24 -16.90 -19.43 5.96
C THR A 24 -16.35 -18.11 6.51
N ALA A 25 -15.77 -17.26 5.66
CA ALA A 25 -15.18 -15.99 6.05
C ALA A 25 -16.17 -15.02 6.72
N PRO A 26 -17.43 -14.85 6.27
CA PRO A 26 -18.39 -13.98 6.95
C PRO A 26 -18.65 -14.39 8.41
N LYS A 27 -18.74 -15.70 8.67
CA LYS A 27 -18.92 -16.22 10.03
C LYS A 27 -17.69 -15.96 10.89
N LEU A 28 -16.49 -16.21 10.35
CA LEU A 28 -15.23 -15.93 11.03
C LEU A 28 -15.08 -14.44 11.36
N ILE A 29 -15.36 -13.55 10.40
CA ILE A 29 -15.33 -12.10 10.58
C ILE A 29 -16.23 -11.70 11.76
N GLY A 30 -17.50 -12.13 11.77
CA GLY A 30 -18.42 -11.79 12.86
C GLY A 30 -17.96 -12.29 14.22
N THR A 31 -17.43 -13.51 14.29
CA THR A 31 -16.89 -14.06 15.55
C THR A 31 -15.67 -13.28 16.05
N VAL A 32 -14.77 -12.87 15.16
CA VAL A 32 -13.58 -12.09 15.52
C VAL A 32 -13.96 -10.67 15.93
N GLU A 33 -14.97 -10.07 15.31
CA GLU A 33 -15.51 -8.76 15.69
C GLU A 33 -16.12 -8.80 17.10
N GLU A 34 -16.94 -9.80 17.41
CA GLU A 34 -17.49 -9.99 18.75
C GLU A 34 -16.38 -10.19 19.79
N ALA A 35 -15.36 -11.00 19.47
CA ALA A 35 -14.21 -11.21 20.34
C ALA A 35 -13.40 -9.91 20.56
N ALA A 36 -13.22 -9.09 19.52
CA ALA A 36 -12.53 -7.81 19.61
C ALA A 36 -13.27 -6.84 20.56
N VAL A 37 -14.61 -6.79 20.48
CA VAL A 37 -15.45 -5.99 21.39
C VAL A 37 -15.29 -6.45 22.84
N LEU A 38 -15.41 -7.76 23.10
CA LEU A 38 -15.29 -8.32 24.45
C LEU A 38 -13.91 -8.04 25.08
N LEU A 39 -12.83 -8.19 24.29
CA LEU A 39 -11.48 -7.89 24.75
C LEU A 39 -11.29 -6.38 25.03
N ALA A 40 -11.92 -5.51 24.24
CA ALA A 40 -11.88 -4.07 24.48
C ALA A 40 -12.60 -3.69 25.78
N GLU A 41 -13.74 -4.33 26.10
CA GLU A 41 -14.46 -4.15 27.36
C GLU A 41 -13.66 -4.68 28.57
N GLU A 42 -13.03 -5.85 28.44
CA GLU A 42 -12.22 -6.44 29.50
C GLU A 42 -10.96 -5.61 29.80
N LYS A 43 -10.39 -4.97 28.77
CA LYS A 43 -9.29 -4.01 28.93
C LYS A 43 -9.67 -2.83 29.82
N GLN A 44 -10.86 -2.26 29.63
CA GLN A 44 -11.36 -1.17 30.47
C GLN A 44 -11.50 -1.60 31.94
N ARG A 45 -11.81 -2.88 32.18
CA ARG A 45 -11.96 -3.45 33.53
C ARG A 45 -10.62 -3.77 34.19
N THR A 46 -9.61 -4.19 33.43
CA THR A 46 -8.36 -4.76 33.97
C THR A 46 -7.15 -3.82 33.91
N ALA A 47 -7.28 -2.61 33.34
CA ALA A 47 -6.20 -1.63 33.18
C ALA A 47 -4.94 -2.21 32.51
N THR A 48 -5.11 -3.19 31.61
CA THR A 48 -4.03 -3.83 30.87
C THR A 48 -3.73 -3.07 29.58
N ASN A 49 -2.44 -2.92 29.25
CA ASN A 49 -2.00 -2.12 28.08
C ASN A 49 -1.78 -2.96 26.80
N ALA A 50 -1.99 -4.28 26.83
CA ALA A 50 -1.86 -5.12 25.65
C ALA A 50 -3.09 -4.94 24.74
N GLY A 51 -2.91 -4.24 23.63
CA GLY A 51 -3.97 -4.09 22.61
C GLY A 51 -4.19 -5.38 21.83
N SER A 52 -5.46 -5.78 21.68
CA SER A 52 -5.87 -6.70 20.62
C SER A 52 -5.58 -6.04 19.26
N LYS A 53 -5.14 -6.84 18.28
CA LYS A 53 -4.99 -6.43 16.87
C LYS A 53 -5.94 -7.23 15.97
N LEU A 54 -7.02 -7.74 16.54
CA LEU A 54 -8.01 -8.55 15.83
C LEU A 54 -8.71 -7.75 14.73
N GLU A 55 -8.85 -6.44 14.91
CA GLU A 55 -9.40 -5.51 13.93
C GLU A 55 -8.62 -5.55 12.61
N ILE A 56 -7.29 -5.71 12.67
CA ILE A 56 -6.45 -5.83 11.47
C ILE A 56 -6.79 -7.09 10.68
N ILE A 57 -7.06 -8.20 11.37
CA ILE A 57 -7.43 -9.47 10.74
C ILE A 57 -8.82 -9.34 10.10
N VAL A 58 -9.76 -8.70 10.80
CA VAL A 58 -11.10 -8.42 10.28
C VAL A 58 -11.02 -7.57 9.02
N ASP A 59 -10.28 -6.46 9.03
CA ASP A 59 -10.13 -5.58 7.88
C ASP A 59 -9.48 -6.28 6.70
N MET A 60 -8.47 -7.12 6.96
CA MET A 60 -7.84 -7.96 5.94
C MET A 60 -8.85 -8.93 5.30
N LEU A 61 -9.63 -9.67 6.11
CA LEU A 61 -10.61 -10.62 5.61
C LEU A 61 -11.74 -9.91 4.86
N LYS A 62 -12.22 -8.77 5.36
CA LYS A 62 -13.21 -7.94 4.66
C LYS A 62 -12.69 -7.46 3.32
N LEU A 63 -11.40 -7.09 3.22
CA LEU A 63 -10.80 -6.68 1.97
C LEU A 63 -10.70 -7.86 0.98
N ILE A 64 -10.25 -9.03 1.43
CA ILE A 64 -10.09 -10.23 0.58
C ILE A 64 -11.45 -10.76 0.10
N PHE A 65 -12.45 -10.81 0.97
CA PHE A 65 -13.77 -11.39 0.68
C PHE A 65 -14.85 -10.32 0.42
N ARG A 66 -14.45 -9.12 -0.04
CA ARG A 66 -15.35 -7.97 -0.27
C ARG A 66 -16.45 -8.19 -1.32
N GLU A 67 -16.25 -9.14 -2.23
CA GLU A 67 -17.18 -9.49 -3.31
C GLU A 67 -17.28 -11.02 -3.40
N ASN A 68 -18.34 -11.55 -4.02
CA ASN A 68 -18.53 -13.00 -4.26
C ASN A 68 -17.58 -13.57 -5.34
N GLY A 69 -16.39 -13.00 -5.50
CA GLY A 69 -15.37 -13.43 -6.45
C GLY A 69 -14.01 -12.80 -6.17
N SER A 70 -13.03 -13.14 -7.02
CA SER A 70 -11.61 -12.81 -6.82
C SER A 70 -11.05 -11.81 -7.85
N ASN A 71 -11.88 -11.24 -8.72
CA ASN A 71 -11.43 -10.38 -9.85
C ASN A 71 -10.53 -9.22 -9.42
N HIS A 72 -10.82 -8.61 -8.26
CA HIS A 72 -10.01 -7.51 -7.74
C HIS A 72 -8.61 -7.97 -7.32
N ALA A 73 -8.40 -9.25 -6.99
CA ALA A 73 -7.11 -9.79 -6.57
C ALA A 73 -6.09 -9.86 -7.71
N ASP A 74 -6.50 -9.75 -8.98
CA ASP A 74 -5.59 -9.81 -10.14
C ASP A 74 -4.54 -8.69 -10.15
N VAL A 75 -4.86 -7.54 -9.55
CA VAL A 75 -3.92 -6.42 -9.41
C VAL A 75 -3.12 -6.47 -8.11
N TYR A 76 -3.28 -7.53 -7.32
CA TYR A 76 -2.56 -7.70 -6.07
C TYR A 76 -1.40 -8.68 -6.22
N ARG A 77 -0.46 -8.64 -5.25
CA ARG A 77 0.56 -9.68 -5.06
C ARG A 77 0.56 -10.13 -3.61
N VAL A 78 0.72 -11.45 -3.43
CA VAL A 78 0.97 -12.03 -2.11
C VAL A 78 2.48 -12.14 -1.93
N HIS A 79 2.99 -11.64 -0.82
CA HIS A 79 4.39 -11.77 -0.43
C HIS A 79 4.48 -12.25 1.01
N VAL A 80 5.28 -13.28 1.25
CA VAL A 80 5.57 -13.80 2.59
C VAL A 80 7.06 -13.67 2.86
N GLN A 81 7.41 -12.95 3.92
CA GLN A 81 8.79 -12.75 4.31
C GLN A 81 9.01 -13.28 5.72
N GLU A 82 10.11 -14.00 5.91
CA GLU A 82 10.59 -14.42 7.22
C GLU A 82 11.63 -13.42 7.72
N PHE A 83 11.57 -13.10 9.00
CA PHE A 83 12.50 -12.19 9.67
C PHE A 83 13.13 -12.88 10.87
N GLU A 84 14.39 -12.55 11.11
CA GLU A 84 15.03 -12.84 12.40
C GLU A 84 14.30 -12.07 13.51
N GLN A 85 14.14 -12.72 14.66
CA GLN A 85 13.31 -12.21 15.74
C GLN A 85 13.89 -10.91 16.31
N ASN A 86 13.06 -9.87 16.43
CA ASN A 86 13.44 -8.65 17.14
C ASN A 86 13.29 -8.85 18.64
N SER A 87 14.17 -8.23 19.44
CA SER A 87 14.16 -8.31 20.91
C SER A 87 12.88 -7.78 21.57
N THR A 88 11.99 -7.13 20.80
CA THR A 88 10.70 -6.58 21.25
C THR A 88 9.49 -7.47 20.99
N ASP A 89 9.65 -8.65 20.36
CA ASP A 89 8.51 -9.52 20.03
C ASP A 89 7.90 -10.20 21.26
N VAL A 90 6.58 -10.04 21.43
CA VAL A 90 5.81 -10.60 22.56
C VAL A 90 5.74 -12.13 22.52
N ILE A 91 5.73 -12.71 21.31
CA ILE A 91 5.69 -14.16 21.10
C ILE A 91 7.14 -14.63 20.91
N LYS A 92 7.63 -15.44 21.86
CA LYS A 92 8.97 -16.04 21.78
C LYS A 92 8.96 -17.22 20.81
N GLY A 93 9.54 -17.06 19.63
CA GLY A 93 9.69 -18.11 18.61
C GLY A 93 10.89 -17.82 17.69
N LYS A 94 11.46 -18.85 17.05
CA LYS A 94 12.72 -18.72 16.30
C LYS A 94 12.65 -17.80 15.07
N VAL A 95 11.46 -17.58 14.49
CA VAL A 95 11.27 -16.87 13.21
C VAL A 95 9.97 -16.09 13.26
N SER A 96 10.01 -14.81 12.89
CA SER A 96 8.82 -13.98 12.68
C SER A 96 8.43 -14.00 11.20
N ARG A 97 7.13 -13.98 10.88
CA ARG A 97 6.63 -13.99 9.50
C ARG A 97 5.72 -12.82 9.23
N MET A 98 5.92 -12.17 8.08
CA MET A 98 5.04 -11.13 7.58
C MET A 98 4.32 -11.64 6.33
N LEU A 99 2.99 -11.61 6.38
CA LEU A 99 2.14 -11.76 5.22
C LEU A 99 1.80 -10.36 4.67
N SER A 100 2.06 -10.16 3.39
CA SER A 100 1.77 -8.93 2.66
C SER A 100 0.86 -9.23 1.48
N TRP A 101 -0.19 -8.42 1.31
CA TRP A 101 -1.06 -8.45 0.14
C TRP A 101 -1.13 -7.06 -0.47
N TRP A 102 -0.26 -6.81 -1.45
CA TRP A 102 -0.02 -5.47 -1.99
C TRP A 102 -0.88 -5.20 -3.20
N CYS A 103 -1.62 -4.09 -3.18
CA CYS A 103 -2.37 -3.60 -4.34
C CYS A 103 -1.44 -2.78 -5.26
N PHE A 104 -1.42 -3.10 -6.55
CA PHE A 104 -0.66 -2.38 -7.57
C PHE A 104 -1.53 -1.55 -8.52
N ASN A 105 -2.82 -1.36 -8.20
CA ASN A 105 -3.71 -0.54 -9.01
C ASN A 105 -4.65 0.30 -8.12
N PRO A 106 -4.37 1.60 -7.93
CA PRO A 106 -5.19 2.45 -7.07
C PRO A 106 -6.59 2.68 -7.64
N GLY A 107 -6.76 2.49 -8.95
CA GLY A 107 -8.04 2.70 -9.62
C GLY A 107 -9.16 1.77 -9.16
N ILE A 108 -8.85 0.59 -8.63
CA ILE A 108 -9.88 -0.28 -8.04
C ILE A 108 -10.55 0.41 -6.84
N THR A 109 -9.74 0.94 -5.92
CA THR A 109 -10.25 1.65 -4.74
C THR A 109 -11.03 2.90 -5.13
N MET A 110 -10.56 3.64 -6.14
CA MET A 110 -11.26 4.84 -6.62
C MET A 110 -12.60 4.52 -7.27
N GLN A 111 -12.69 3.42 -8.02
CA GLN A 111 -13.96 2.91 -8.54
C GLN A 111 -14.90 2.50 -7.43
N ASP A 112 -14.41 1.88 -6.35
CA ASP A 112 -15.22 1.52 -5.19
C ASP A 112 -15.77 2.75 -4.48
N ILE A 113 -14.96 3.82 -4.35
CA ILE A 113 -15.43 5.11 -3.82
C ILE A 113 -16.52 5.70 -4.71
N SER A 114 -16.34 5.68 -6.03
CA SER A 114 -17.35 6.16 -6.98
C SER A 114 -18.67 5.37 -6.88
N LYS A 115 -18.59 4.03 -6.82
CA LYS A 115 -19.75 3.13 -6.68
C LYS A 115 -20.53 3.34 -5.37
N LYS A 116 -19.92 3.89 -4.33
CA LYS A 116 -20.61 4.26 -3.07
C LYS A 116 -21.56 5.46 -3.22
N GLY A 117 -21.66 6.07 -4.40
CA GLY A 117 -22.61 7.15 -4.67
C GLY A 117 -22.15 8.50 -4.11
N VAL A 118 -20.84 8.73 -4.04
CA VAL A 118 -20.30 10.05 -3.70
C VAL A 118 -20.76 11.09 -4.73
N GLY A 119 -21.18 12.27 -4.27
CA GLY A 119 -21.73 13.30 -5.16
C GLY A 119 -20.69 13.94 -6.08
N SER A 120 -19.46 14.12 -5.60
CA SER A 120 -18.34 14.62 -6.42
C SER A 120 -16.99 14.15 -5.87
N ILE A 121 -16.02 13.98 -6.76
CA ILE A 121 -14.61 13.74 -6.42
C ILE A 121 -13.82 14.89 -7.04
N ILE A 122 -13.23 15.73 -6.19
CA ILE A 122 -12.42 16.88 -6.61
C ILE A 122 -10.96 16.59 -6.25
N LEU A 123 -10.10 16.57 -7.26
CA LEU A 123 -8.67 16.36 -7.10
C LEU A 123 -7.92 17.66 -7.39
N THR A 124 -7.15 18.14 -6.41
CA THR A 124 -6.35 19.36 -6.53
C THR A 124 -4.91 19.09 -6.09
N SER A 125 -3.95 19.55 -6.89
CA SER A 125 -2.54 19.64 -6.50
C SER A 125 -1.81 20.57 -7.48
N GLY A 126 -0.75 21.21 -7.00
CA GLY A 126 0.07 22.13 -7.79
C GLY A 126 1.03 21.43 -8.76
N THR A 127 1.10 20.09 -8.74
CA THR A 127 2.05 19.29 -9.54
C THR A 127 1.35 18.17 -10.32
N LEU A 128 0.03 18.23 -10.50
CA LEU A 128 -0.74 17.23 -11.25
C LEU A 128 -0.46 17.34 -12.75
N SER A 129 0.67 16.79 -13.18
CA SER A 129 0.99 16.64 -14.59
C SER A 129 1.74 15.32 -14.82
N PRO A 130 1.45 14.57 -15.90
CA PRO A 130 0.37 14.77 -16.86
C PRO A 130 -1.01 14.31 -16.32
N MET A 131 -2.05 15.15 -16.44
CA MET A 131 -3.39 14.85 -15.90
C MET A 131 -4.05 13.60 -16.53
N GLU A 132 -3.79 13.33 -17.80
CA GLU A 132 -4.37 12.19 -18.51
C GLU A 132 -3.85 10.85 -17.96
N SER A 133 -2.54 10.76 -17.70
CA SER A 133 -1.94 9.56 -17.10
C SER A 133 -2.54 9.29 -15.73
N LEU A 134 -2.70 10.35 -14.92
CA LEU A 134 -3.27 10.24 -13.59
C LEU A 134 -4.74 9.77 -13.62
N ALA A 135 -5.55 10.32 -14.52
CA ALA A 135 -6.94 9.89 -14.69
C ALA A 135 -7.03 8.39 -15.03
N GLN A 136 -6.16 7.92 -15.93
CA GLN A 136 -6.09 6.50 -16.31
C GLN A 136 -5.65 5.60 -15.16
N GLU A 137 -4.65 6.00 -14.37
CA GLU A 137 -4.20 5.24 -13.19
C GLU A 137 -5.29 5.14 -12.12
N LEU A 138 -6.05 6.21 -11.91
CA LEU A 138 -7.18 6.24 -10.97
C LEU A 138 -8.43 5.55 -11.53
N LYS A 139 -8.46 5.15 -12.81
CA LYS A 139 -9.61 4.55 -13.49
C LYS A 139 -10.92 5.33 -13.27
N LEU A 140 -10.81 6.65 -13.19
CA LEU A 140 -11.93 7.58 -13.06
C LEU A 140 -11.90 8.57 -14.22
N ASP A 141 -13.09 9.01 -14.63
CA ASP A 141 -13.22 10.11 -15.56
C ASP A 141 -13.25 11.44 -14.81
N PHE A 142 -12.47 12.40 -15.30
CA PHE A 142 -12.40 13.77 -14.80
C PHE A 142 -12.80 14.70 -15.95
N PRO A 143 -14.10 14.91 -16.19
CA PRO A 143 -14.56 15.72 -17.32
C PRO A 143 -14.26 17.21 -17.15
N ILE A 144 -14.15 17.68 -15.90
CA ILE A 144 -13.75 19.05 -15.58
C ILE A 144 -12.26 19.01 -15.21
N ARG A 145 -11.43 19.65 -16.03
CA ARG A 145 -9.98 19.76 -15.81
C ARG A 145 -9.59 21.23 -15.92
N LEU A 146 -8.83 21.71 -14.93
CA LEU A 146 -8.34 23.07 -14.88
C LEU A 146 -6.84 23.05 -14.58
N GLU A 147 -6.05 23.57 -15.51
CA GLU A 147 -4.62 23.84 -15.31
C GLU A 147 -4.43 25.35 -15.37
N ASN A 148 -4.08 25.95 -14.23
CA ASN A 148 -3.86 27.39 -14.16
C ASN A 148 -2.43 27.72 -14.60
N PRO A 149 -2.23 28.84 -15.31
CA PRO A 149 -0.89 29.35 -15.56
C PRO A 149 -0.11 29.55 -14.27
N HIS A 150 1.21 29.39 -14.36
CA HIS A 150 2.13 29.64 -13.26
C HIS A 150 2.01 31.09 -12.78
N VAL A 151 1.84 31.27 -11.46
CA VAL A 151 1.49 32.57 -10.85
C VAL A 151 2.71 33.43 -10.52
N ILE A 152 3.91 32.83 -10.45
CA ILE A 152 5.15 33.55 -10.11
C ILE A 152 5.97 33.89 -11.35
N SER A 153 6.72 34.97 -11.24
CA SER A 153 7.61 35.50 -12.28
C SER A 153 8.86 34.63 -12.43
N SER A 154 9.50 34.66 -13.61
CA SER A 154 10.69 33.82 -13.91
C SER A 154 11.90 34.10 -13.03
N ASN A 155 11.97 35.26 -12.37
CA ASN A 155 13.03 35.59 -11.41
C ASN A 155 12.79 34.97 -10.02
N GLN A 156 11.64 34.35 -9.78
CA GLN A 156 11.29 33.72 -8.51
C GLN A 156 11.58 32.22 -8.48
N LEU A 157 11.92 31.62 -9.63
CA LEU A 157 12.24 30.20 -9.76
C LEU A 157 13.38 30.01 -10.76
N TRP A 158 14.44 29.32 -10.34
CA TRP A 158 15.46 28.80 -11.24
C TRP A 158 15.32 27.28 -11.31
N ALA A 159 15.10 26.77 -12.52
CA ALA A 159 15.11 25.36 -12.82
C ALA A 159 16.23 25.09 -13.83
N GLY A 160 17.11 24.16 -13.51
CA GLY A 160 18.22 23.76 -14.36
C GLY A 160 18.53 22.29 -14.14
N VAL A 161 19.03 21.63 -15.18
CA VAL A 161 19.53 20.26 -15.09
C VAL A 161 21.04 20.30 -15.05
N VAL A 162 21.61 19.83 -13.94
CA VAL A 162 23.05 19.61 -13.82
C VAL A 162 23.32 18.15 -14.19
N SER A 163 23.78 17.93 -15.41
CA SER A 163 24.02 16.58 -15.95
C SER A 163 25.42 16.05 -15.65
N THR A 164 26.36 16.92 -15.26
CA THR A 164 27.76 16.58 -15.00
C THR A 164 28.28 17.30 -13.76
N GLY A 165 29.16 16.63 -13.01
CA GLY A 165 29.85 17.20 -11.87
C GLY A 165 31.10 18.03 -12.26
N PRO A 166 31.84 18.54 -11.26
CA PRO A 166 32.97 19.45 -11.47
C PRO A 166 34.10 18.91 -12.35
N SER A 167 34.31 17.59 -12.41
CA SER A 167 35.34 17.00 -13.30
C SER A 167 34.82 16.61 -14.69
N GLY A 168 33.54 16.88 -14.97
CA GLY A 168 32.87 16.48 -16.21
C GLY A 168 32.31 15.05 -16.18
N CYS A 169 32.37 14.38 -15.03
CA CYS A 169 31.74 13.08 -14.82
C CYS A 169 30.21 13.21 -14.89
N VAL A 170 29.53 12.25 -15.54
CA VAL A 170 28.06 12.25 -15.66
C VAL A 170 27.42 11.93 -14.32
N LEU A 171 26.49 12.79 -13.89
CA LEU A 171 25.69 12.55 -12.69
C LEU A 171 24.56 11.56 -13.01
N ASN A 172 24.75 10.30 -12.65
CA ASN A 172 23.80 9.22 -12.89
C ASN A 172 23.55 8.40 -11.61
N SER A 173 22.41 8.64 -10.96
CA SER A 173 22.01 7.94 -9.74
C SER A 173 21.34 6.57 -9.97
N SER A 174 21.48 5.98 -11.15
CA SER A 174 20.94 4.63 -11.41
C SER A 174 21.56 3.59 -10.46
N TYR A 175 20.83 2.49 -10.22
CA TYR A 175 21.28 1.41 -9.33
C TYR A 175 22.71 0.94 -9.61
N ARG A 176 23.12 0.90 -10.88
CA ARG A 176 24.46 0.47 -11.31
C ARG A 176 25.57 1.45 -10.95
N HIS A 177 25.26 2.74 -10.86
CA HIS A 177 26.27 3.82 -10.76
C HIS A 177 26.25 4.53 -9.42
N ARG A 178 25.15 4.45 -8.65
CA ARG A 178 24.98 5.17 -7.38
C ARG A 178 26.05 4.86 -6.32
N ASP A 179 26.69 3.70 -6.42
CA ASP A 179 27.69 3.24 -5.45
C ASP A 179 29.15 3.43 -5.92
N VAL A 180 29.34 3.93 -7.14
CA VAL A 180 30.66 4.23 -7.71
C VAL A 180 31.29 5.39 -6.93
N PRO A 181 32.52 5.24 -6.40
CA PRO A 181 33.18 6.28 -5.61
C PRO A 181 33.29 7.62 -6.33
N GLU A 182 33.63 7.60 -7.62
CA GLU A 182 33.77 8.79 -8.46
C GLU A 182 32.45 9.55 -8.58
N TYR A 183 31.32 8.85 -8.75
CA TYR A 183 30.00 9.49 -8.77
C TYR A 183 29.66 10.15 -7.43
N LYS A 184 29.96 9.49 -6.30
CA LYS A 184 29.73 10.04 -4.96
C LYS A 184 30.57 11.29 -4.72
N GLN A 185 31.83 11.31 -5.17
CA GLN A 185 32.71 12.46 -5.04
C GLN A 185 32.23 13.65 -5.88
N GLU A 186 31.68 13.40 -7.06
CA GLU A 186 31.15 14.44 -7.96
C GLU A 186 29.86 15.08 -7.47
N LEU A 187 29.08 14.38 -6.64
CA LEU A 187 27.90 14.93 -5.98
C LEU A 187 28.24 15.92 -4.85
N GLY A 188 29.44 15.79 -4.26
CA GLY A 188 29.87 16.56 -3.09
C GLY A 188 29.87 15.76 -1.80
#